data_AF-A0AAE4FR03-F1
#
_entry.id   AF-A0AAE4FR03-F1
#
_cell.length_a   1.000
_cell.length_b   1.000
_cell.length_c   1.000
_cell.angle_alpha   90.00
_cell.angle_beta   90.00
_cell.angle_gamma   90.00
#
_symmetry.space_group_name_H-M   'P 1'
#
loop_
_entity.id
_entity.type
_entity.pdbx_description
1 polymer ?
#
loop_
_entity_poly.entity_id
_entity_poly.type
_entity_poly.pdbx_seq_one_letter_code
_entity_poly.pdbx_strand_id
1 'polypeptide(L)'
;MKLNLTPDEYRELVNTNFDAAISHIELLMNNPQELEKIPQGAAIIHETSNDWVNQQNQKIAELLQATGTHIHTAIEQTQPNATL
;
A
#
# COMPACT_ATOMS: atom_id res chain seq x y z
N MET A 1 -3.25 19.26 -2.80
CA MET A 1 -2.18 20.27 -2.97
C MET A 1 -1.21 19.76 -4.01
N LYS A 2 -0.75 20.60 -4.94
CA LYS A 2 0.30 20.24 -5.89
C LYS A 2 1.64 20.56 -5.23
N LEU A 3 2.46 19.56 -4.98
CA LEU A 3 3.79 19.75 -4.39
C LEU A 3 4.72 20.29 -5.48
N ASN A 4 5.29 21.47 -5.27
CA ASN A 4 6.28 22.06 -6.18
C ASN A 4 7.68 21.54 -5.79
N LEU A 5 7.97 20.30 -6.17
CA LEU A 5 9.25 19.64 -5.90
C LEU A 5 10.12 19.66 -7.14
N THR A 6 11.42 19.81 -6.95
CA THR A 6 12.41 19.47 -7.98
C THR A 6 12.43 17.96 -8.24
N PRO A 7 12.99 17.49 -9.37
CA PRO A 7 13.08 16.06 -9.65
C PRO A 7 13.82 15.24 -8.58
N ASP A 8 14.84 15.83 -7.94
CA ASP A 8 15.61 15.14 -6.90
C ASP A 8 14.84 15.08 -5.57
N GLU A 9 14.18 16.18 -5.16
CA GLU A 9 13.28 16.17 -3.98
C GLU A 9 12.09 15.23 -4.18
N TYR A 10 11.58 15.13 -5.40
CA TYR A 10 10.55 14.16 -5.74
C TYR A 10 11.07 12.72 -5.60
N ARG A 11 12.28 12.44 -6.09
CA ARG A 11 12.90 11.11 -5.95
C ARG A 11 13.14 10.75 -4.49
N GLU A 12 13.63 11.69 -3.69
CA GLU A 12 13.82 11.51 -2.25
C GLU A 12 12.50 11.22 -1.54
N LEU A 13 11.46 12.01 -1.82
CA LEU A 13 10.11 11.79 -1.27
C LEU A 13 9.56 10.41 -1.64
N VAL A 14 9.72 9.99 -2.90
CA VAL A 14 9.30 8.66 -3.35
C VAL A 14 10.03 7.57 -2.58
N ASN A 15 11.36 7.67 -2.45
CA ASN A 15 12.16 6.69 -1.70
C ASN A 15 11.75 6.63 -0.23
N THR A 16 11.63 7.78 0.45
CA THR A 16 11.19 7.84 1.85
C THR A 16 9.79 7.24 2.04
N ASN A 17 8.87 7.46 1.11
CA ASN A 17 7.53 6.87 1.17
C ASN A 17 7.58 5.34 1.01
N PHE A 18 8.42 4.82 0.10
CA PHE A 18 8.63 3.38 -0.03
C PHE A 18 9.27 2.78 1.22
N ASP A 19 10.28 3.42 1.79
CA ASP A 19 10.94 2.96 3.03
C ASP A 19 9.95 2.93 4.20
N ALA A 20 9.10 3.95 4.33
CA ALA A 20 8.05 3.99 5.34
C ALA A 20 7.00 2.89 5.12
N ALA A 21 6.59 2.65 3.87
CA ALA A 21 5.66 1.57 3.52
C ALA A 21 6.24 0.19 3.85
N ILE A 22 7.50 -0.07 3.47
CA ILE A 22 8.20 -1.32 3.77
C ILE A 22 8.33 -1.50 5.29
N SER A 23 8.77 -0.47 6.02
CA SER A 23 8.89 -0.52 7.49
C SER A 23 7.56 -0.82 8.16
N HIS A 24 6.46 -0.26 7.65
CA HIS A 24 5.13 -0.55 8.16
C HIS A 24 4.70 -1.99 7.88
N ILE A 25 4.94 -2.49 6.67
CA ILE A 25 4.69 -3.91 6.30
C ILE A 25 5.47 -4.85 7.22
N GLU A 26 6.76 -4.59 7.43
CA GLU A 26 7.60 -5.39 8.32
C GLU A 26 7.07 -5.39 9.76
N LEU A 27 6.62 -4.24 10.26
CA LEU A 27 6.00 -4.14 11.59
C LEU A 27 4.73 -4.99 11.69
N LEU A 28 3.87 -4.95 10.68
CA LEU A 28 2.64 -5.75 10.64
C LEU A 28 2.94 -7.26 10.55
N MET A 29 3.94 -7.67 9.76
CA MET A 29 4.35 -9.07 9.67
C MET A 29 4.94 -9.59 10.99
N ASN A 30 5.74 -8.77 11.67
CA ASN A 30 6.34 -9.13 12.95
C ASN A 30 5.35 -9.04 14.12
N ASN A 31 4.26 -8.28 13.99
CA ASN A 31 3.24 -8.10 15.01
C ASN A 31 1.82 -8.23 14.43
N PRO A 32 1.35 -9.44 14.12
CA PRO A 32 0.06 -9.65 13.46
C PRO A 32 -1.14 -9.05 14.22
N GLN A 33 -1.06 -8.94 15.55
CA GLN A 33 -2.07 -8.29 16.40
C GLN A 33 -2.29 -6.80 16.08
N GLU A 34 -1.33 -6.12 15.44
CA GLU A 34 -1.49 -4.73 15.02
C GLU A 34 -2.53 -4.59 13.89
N LEU A 35 -2.79 -5.67 13.14
CA LEU A 35 -3.83 -5.69 12.11
C LEU A 35 -5.22 -5.46 12.69
N GLU A 36 -5.49 -5.89 13.92
CA GLU A 36 -6.77 -5.69 14.61
C GLU A 36 -7.04 -4.22 14.94
N LYS A 37 -5.98 -3.38 14.97
CA LYS A 37 -6.10 -1.94 15.22
C LYS A 37 -6.46 -1.16 13.96
N ILE A 38 -6.38 -1.78 12.77
CA ILE A 38 -6.72 -1.14 11.51
C ILE A 38 -8.26 -1.05 11.44
N PRO A 39 -8.85 0.15 11.37
CA PRO A 39 -10.29 0.29 11.26
C PRO A 39 -10.84 -0.43 10.02
N GLN A 40 -12.03 -1.02 10.12
CA GLN A 40 -12.64 -1.69 8.99
C GLN A 40 -12.79 -0.74 7.78
N GLY A 41 -12.37 -1.20 6.60
CA GLY A 41 -12.39 -0.38 5.37
C GLY A 41 -11.26 0.65 5.25
N ALA A 42 -10.41 0.82 6.27
CA ALA A 42 -9.24 1.71 6.21
C ALA A 42 -8.00 1.04 5.57
N ALA A 43 -8.05 -0.27 5.34
CA ALA A 43 -7.01 -0.99 4.61
C ALA A 43 -7.23 -0.88 3.10
N ILE A 44 -6.37 -0.10 2.44
CA ILE A 44 -6.27 -0.06 0.98
C ILE A 44 -4.96 -0.75 0.59
N ILE A 45 -5.09 -1.80 -0.22
CA ILE A 45 -3.92 -2.52 -0.75
C ILE A 45 -3.81 -2.18 -2.23
N HIS A 46 -2.65 -1.64 -2.59
CA HIS A 46 -2.29 -1.29 -3.96
C HIS A 46 -1.33 -2.33 -4.53
N GLU A 47 -1.54 -2.68 -5.80
CA GLU A 47 -0.51 -3.36 -6.57
C GLU A 47 0.65 -2.40 -6.83
N THR A 48 1.85 -2.92 -6.75
CA THR A 48 3.09 -2.19 -7.02
C THR A 48 3.86 -2.89 -8.14
N SER A 49 4.88 -2.25 -8.69
CA SER A 49 5.80 -2.91 -9.63
C SER A 49 6.80 -3.86 -8.96
N ASN A 50 6.70 -4.07 -7.64
CA ASN A 50 7.61 -4.89 -6.86
C ASN A 50 6.91 -6.17 -6.38
N ASP A 51 7.32 -7.31 -6.93
CA ASP A 51 6.72 -8.62 -6.64
C ASP A 51 6.77 -9.01 -5.16
N TRP A 52 7.87 -8.67 -4.46
CA TRP A 52 8.01 -9.01 -3.04
C TRP A 52 7.01 -8.23 -2.18
N VAL A 53 6.82 -6.94 -2.49
CA VAL A 53 5.83 -6.08 -1.82
C VAL A 53 4.43 -6.61 -2.10
N ASN A 54 4.12 -6.97 -3.35
CA ASN A 54 2.83 -7.55 -3.72
C ASN A 54 2.53 -8.85 -2.96
N GLN A 55 3.53 -9.73 -2.80
CA GLN A 55 3.38 -10.96 -2.03
C GLN A 55 3.11 -10.71 -0.54
N GLN A 56 3.78 -9.73 0.08
CA GLN A 56 3.50 -9.41 1.49
C GLN A 56 2.14 -8.75 1.65
N ASN A 57 1.77 -7.86 0.73
CA ASN A 57 0.45 -7.24 0.68
C ASN A 57 -0.66 -8.29 0.60
N GLN A 58 -0.49 -9.34 -0.20
CA GLN A 58 -1.46 -10.42 -0.29
C GLN A 58 -1.60 -11.20 1.03
N LYS A 59 -0.50 -11.50 1.72
CA LYS A 59 -0.55 -12.14 3.06
C LYS A 59 -1.25 -11.26 4.09
N ILE A 60 -0.99 -9.95 4.08
CA ILE A 60 -1.67 -8.98 4.95
C ILE A 60 -3.17 -8.97 4.64
N ALA A 61 -3.55 -9.05 3.36
CA ALA A 61 -4.95 -9.11 2.94
C ALA A 61 -5.65 -10.35 3.50
N GLU A 62 -5.03 -11.51 3.40
CA GLU A 62 -5.56 -12.78 3.92
C GLU A 62 -5.75 -12.73 5.45
N LEU A 63 -4.78 -12.17 6.18
CA LEU A 63 -4.86 -12.01 7.63
C LEU A 63 -5.99 -11.04 8.04
N LEU A 64 -6.14 -9.92 7.33
CA LEU A 64 -7.21 -8.95 7.60
C LEU A 64 -8.60 -9.55 7.28
N GLN A 65 -8.76 -10.31 6.20
CA GLN A 65 -10.02 -10.99 5.90
C GLN A 65 -10.40 -12.00 7.00
N ALA A 66 -9.43 -12.71 7.57
CA ALA A 66 -9.68 -13.63 8.69
C ALA A 66 -10.21 -12.92 9.96
N THR A 67 -9.91 -11.62 10.13
CA THR A 67 -10.45 -10.80 11.23
C THR A 67 -11.85 -10.22 10.95
N GLY A 68 -12.41 -10.46 9.76
CA GLY A 68 -13.67 -9.83 9.33
C GLY A 68 -13.51 -8.39 8.85
N THR A 69 -12.28 -7.93 8.62
CA THR A 69 -11.99 -6.60 8.10
C THR A 69 -12.25 -6.54 6.60
N HIS A 70 -13.09 -5.60 6.17
CA HIS A 70 -13.30 -5.30 4.76
C HIS A 70 -12.07 -4.58 4.19
N ILE A 71 -11.58 -5.08 3.04
CA ILE A 71 -10.39 -4.58 2.35
C ILE A 71 -10.82 -3.99 1.01
N HIS A 72 -10.33 -2.79 0.70
CA HIS A 72 -10.45 -2.22 -0.64
C HIS A 72 -9.18 -2.53 -1.43
N THR A 73 -9.28 -3.43 -2.40
CA THR A 73 -8.24 -3.62 -3.41
C THR A 73 -8.42 -2.56 -4.49
N ALA A 74 -7.51 -1.59 -4.53
CA ALA A 74 -7.43 -0.67 -5.63
C ALA A 74 -6.70 -1.38 -6.77
N ILE A 75 -7.45 -2.19 -7.54
CA ILE A 75 -7.01 -2.59 -8.88
C ILE A 75 -6.87 -1.28 -9.63
N GLU A 76 -5.68 -0.98 -10.18
CA GLU A 76 -5.54 0.12 -11.12
C GLU A 76 -6.62 -0.06 -12.19
N GLN A 77 -7.68 0.75 -12.12
CA GLN A 77 -8.49 1.01 -13.28
C GLN A 77 -7.56 1.75 -14.23
N THR A 78 -6.83 0.98 -15.02
CA THR A 78 -6.23 1.42 -16.27
C THR A 78 -7.30 2.26 -16.95
N GLN A 79 -7.12 3.57 -16.95
CA GLN A 79 -8.01 4.44 -17.70
C GLN A 79 -7.91 3.98 -19.15
N PRO A 80 -9.01 3.57 -19.79
CA PRO A 80 -8.97 3.27 -21.21
C PRO A 80 -8.66 4.58 -21.92
N ASN A 81 -7.49 4.64 -22.55
CA ASN A 81 -7.04 5.62 -23.55
C ASN A 81 -7.97 6.83 -23.74
N ALA A 82 -7.65 7.95 -23.09
CA ALA A 82 -8.08 9.24 -23.59
C ALA A 82 -7.22 9.59 -24.82
N THR A 83 -7.64 9.10 -25.98
CA THR A 83 -7.20 9.63 -27.27
C THR A 83 -7.69 11.06 -27.40
N LEU A 84 -6.77 12.01 -27.57
CA LEU A 84 -7.02 13.33 -28.17
C LEU A 84 -5.94 13.59 -29.21
#